data_AF-A0A252CB28-F1
#
_entry.id   AF-A0A252CB28-F1
#
_cell.length_a   1.000
_cell.length_b   1.000
_cell.length_c   1.000
_cell.angle_alpha   90.00
_cell.angle_beta   90.00
_cell.angle_gamma   90.00
#
_symmetry.space_group_name_H-M   'P 1'
#
loop_
_entity.id
_entity.type
_entity.pdbx_description
1 polymer ?
#
loop_
_entity_poly.entity_id
_entity_poly.type
_entity_poly.pdbx_seq_one_letter_code
_entity_poly.pdbx_strand_id
1 'polypeptide(L)'
;MTLTIAKFGGSSLSTESQFQKVKNIVSQDETKKIVVVSAIGRKNPSDDKVTDLLYLIAAHVKHGVSYQALWDNLIARFVAVKEELQLKYDILSHLEELKCELDSGQFTEDYLVSRGEYFTAHLMAEYLGYQFIDAAEVISFSGNGRINLEMSKRLLQEQFSGIERIVLPGFYGAFQNGKIKLLSRGGSDISGAILASCLGADKYENWTDVSGVMMADPRIINNPATISELTYEELSELSYMGASVLHAETIYPIRELNIPLHIKNTNAPDAEGTLILAEHRTHTTQVSGISGRKNYVSINIVKNQMATEVGFLQRTLKIFDDYHLNIEHLPTGINQIGVIVEMVEVEEILLDLLDRLKKDLKADDVTVKENISLLTVVGEEIIRSAKVTNKIFTALAKEDIDIELITQSPRGINIIIGVANKHYQRALVALYEELTT
;
A
#
# COMPACT_ATOMS: atom_id res chain seq x y z
N MET A 1 20.39 6.57 22.29
CA MET A 1 19.38 5.53 22.56
C MET A 1 18.69 5.26 21.24
N THR A 2 18.54 3.99 20.85
CA THR A 2 17.84 3.62 19.61
C THR A 2 16.34 3.90 19.75
N LEU A 3 15.74 4.55 18.76
CA LEU A 3 14.32 4.85 18.68
C LEU A 3 13.65 3.99 17.60
N THR A 4 12.69 3.17 18.01
CA THR A 4 11.85 2.38 17.10
C THR A 4 10.42 2.92 17.11
N ILE A 5 9.90 3.24 15.92
CA ILE A 5 8.46 3.46 15.73
C ILE A 5 7.81 2.12 15.41
N ALA A 6 6.74 1.75 16.13
CA ALA A 6 6.00 0.52 15.87
C ALA A 6 4.56 0.84 15.45
N LYS A 7 4.19 0.49 14.22
CA LYS A 7 2.80 0.62 13.75
C LYS A 7 2.12 -0.74 13.75
N PHE A 8 0.90 -0.80 14.29
CA PHE A 8 0.06 -2.00 14.30
C PHE A 8 -1.16 -1.81 13.39
N GLY A 9 -1.31 -2.69 12.41
CA GLY A 9 -2.47 -2.70 11.52
C GLY A 9 -3.77 -3.19 12.19
N GLY A 10 -4.90 -3.03 11.49
CA GLY A 10 -6.21 -3.40 12.05
C GLY A 10 -6.34 -4.89 12.38
N SER A 11 -5.71 -5.80 11.64
CA SER A 11 -5.72 -7.25 11.97
C SER A 11 -4.98 -7.53 13.29
N SER A 12 -3.89 -6.81 13.55
CA SER A 12 -3.15 -6.78 14.82
C SER A 12 -3.93 -6.14 15.99
N LEU A 13 -5.13 -5.61 15.74
CA LEU A 13 -5.99 -4.92 16.71
C LEU A 13 -7.45 -5.40 16.61
N SER A 14 -7.69 -6.57 16.00
CA SER A 14 -9.04 -7.06 15.69
C SER A 14 -9.81 -7.58 16.90
N THR A 15 -9.08 -8.05 17.92
CA THR A 15 -9.65 -8.65 19.14
C THR A 15 -8.83 -8.26 20.36
N GLU A 16 -9.40 -8.52 21.52
CA GLU A 16 -8.83 -8.30 22.84
C GLU A 16 -7.53 -9.12 23.01
N SER A 17 -7.51 -10.35 22.47
CA SER A 17 -6.31 -11.20 22.42
C SER A 17 -5.19 -10.61 21.55
N GLN A 18 -5.53 -9.83 20.51
CA GLN A 18 -4.54 -9.15 19.67
C GLN A 18 -3.95 -7.95 20.40
N PHE A 19 -4.74 -7.19 21.15
CA PHE A 19 -4.22 -6.13 22.03
C PHE A 19 -3.20 -6.68 23.03
N GLN A 20 -3.47 -7.85 23.63
CA GLN A 20 -2.51 -8.53 24.52
C GLN A 20 -1.19 -8.85 23.81
N LYS A 21 -1.24 -9.35 22.57
CA LYS A 21 -0.03 -9.60 21.76
C LYS A 21 0.73 -8.31 21.48
N VAL A 22 0.05 -7.22 21.11
CA VAL A 22 0.66 -5.91 20.91
C VAL A 22 1.37 -5.44 22.17
N LYS A 23 0.73 -5.52 23.34
CA LYS A 23 1.37 -5.17 24.62
C LYS A 23 2.62 -6.00 24.89
N ASN A 24 2.58 -7.30 24.63
CA ASN A 24 3.75 -8.17 24.81
C ASN A 24 4.90 -7.76 23.88
N ILE A 25 4.61 -7.50 22.61
CA ILE A 25 5.61 -7.05 21.61
C ILE A 25 6.26 -5.72 22.02
N VAL A 26 5.46 -4.74 22.44
CA VAL A 26 5.96 -3.43 22.87
C VAL A 26 6.76 -3.55 24.17
N SER A 27 6.32 -4.35 25.13
CA SER A 27 6.97 -4.49 26.44
C SER A 27 8.30 -5.25 26.39
N GLN A 28 8.52 -6.06 25.36
CA GLN A 28 9.75 -6.83 25.17
C GLN A 28 10.92 -5.99 24.61
N ASP A 29 10.66 -4.78 24.13
CA ASP A 29 11.68 -3.92 23.51
C ASP A 29 11.48 -2.46 23.90
N GLU A 30 12.31 -1.99 24.83
CA GLU A 30 12.25 -0.63 25.38
C GLU A 30 12.52 0.47 24.34
N THR A 31 13.02 0.12 23.14
CA THR A 31 13.18 1.08 22.03
C THR A 31 11.85 1.47 21.39
N LYS A 32 10.79 0.67 21.58
CA LYS A 32 9.42 0.90 21.09
C LYS A 32 8.69 1.93 21.94
N LYS A 33 9.20 3.15 21.88
CA LYS A 33 8.68 4.32 22.60
C LYS A 33 7.47 4.92 21.91
N ILE A 34 7.30 4.72 20.61
CA ILE A 34 6.25 5.36 19.83
C ILE A 34 5.45 4.29 19.10
N VAL A 35 4.16 4.23 19.42
CA VAL A 35 3.23 3.25 18.88
C VAL A 35 2.17 3.96 18.05
N VAL A 36 1.98 3.52 16.81
CA VAL A 36 0.90 3.98 15.93
C VAL A 36 -0.11 2.86 15.77
N VAL A 37 -1.39 3.16 15.91
CA VAL A 37 -2.45 2.15 15.77
C VAL A 37 -3.46 2.50 14.69
N SER A 38 -3.90 1.48 13.95
CA SER A 38 -5.08 1.54 13.09
C SER A 38 -6.37 1.35 13.92
N ALA A 39 -7.54 1.57 13.30
CA ALA A 39 -8.81 1.16 13.90
C ALA A 39 -8.89 -0.36 14.10
N ILE A 40 -9.77 -0.81 15.01
CA ILE A 40 -10.08 -2.23 15.22
C ILE A 40 -10.48 -2.90 13.90
N GLY A 41 -9.71 -3.91 13.48
CA GLY A 41 -9.96 -4.68 12.26
C GLY A 41 -11.01 -5.77 12.45
N ARG A 42 -11.24 -6.55 11.38
CA ARG A 42 -12.24 -7.63 11.33
C ARG A 42 -11.86 -8.78 12.28
N LYS A 43 -12.82 -9.31 13.05
CA LYS A 43 -12.62 -10.53 13.86
C LYS A 43 -12.53 -11.78 12.98
N ASN A 44 -13.26 -11.79 11.86
CA ASN A 44 -13.30 -12.88 10.89
C ASN A 44 -13.58 -12.33 9.47
N PRO A 45 -13.45 -13.13 8.39
CA PRO A 45 -13.62 -12.63 7.02
C PRO A 45 -15.01 -12.05 6.70
N SER A 46 -16.06 -12.47 7.40
CA SER A 46 -17.45 -12.01 7.24
C SER A 46 -17.82 -10.78 8.08
N ASP A 47 -16.91 -10.33 8.95
CA ASP A 47 -17.11 -9.20 9.84
C ASP A 47 -16.65 -7.89 9.20
N ASP A 48 -17.26 -6.78 9.59
CA ASP A 48 -16.91 -5.46 9.06
C ASP A 48 -15.71 -4.86 9.81
N LYS A 49 -14.95 -4.00 9.14
CA LYS A 49 -13.95 -3.16 9.82
C LYS A 49 -14.67 -1.98 10.46
N VAL A 50 -14.16 -1.50 11.60
CA VAL A 50 -14.68 -0.28 12.24
C VAL A 50 -14.69 0.90 11.26
N THR A 51 -13.63 1.06 10.47
CA THR A 51 -13.55 2.11 9.44
C THR A 51 -14.66 1.98 8.39
N ASP A 52 -14.96 0.76 7.92
CA ASP A 52 -16.02 0.50 6.93
C ASP A 52 -17.40 0.84 7.54
N LEU A 53 -17.64 0.47 8.81
CA LEU A 53 -18.86 0.83 9.55
C LEU A 53 -19.04 2.35 9.66
N LEU A 54 -17.96 3.09 9.94
CA LEU A 54 -18.02 4.55 10.08
C LEU A 54 -18.36 5.25 8.74
N TYR A 55 -17.80 4.78 7.62
CA TYR A 55 -18.20 5.25 6.29
C TYR A 55 -19.68 4.95 6.00
N LEU A 56 -20.15 3.74 6.34
CA LEU A 56 -21.55 3.38 6.17
C LEU A 56 -22.46 4.26 7.03
N ILE A 57 -22.10 4.53 8.28
CA ILE A 57 -22.85 5.44 9.17
C ILE A 57 -22.91 6.85 8.56
N ALA A 58 -21.79 7.39 8.06
CA ALA A 58 -21.76 8.69 7.38
C ALA A 58 -22.77 8.74 6.21
N ALA A 59 -22.78 7.69 5.39
CA ALA A 59 -23.72 7.57 4.28
C ALA A 59 -25.18 7.49 4.74
N HIS A 60 -25.48 6.71 5.78
CA HIS A 60 -26.83 6.58 6.31
C HIS A 60 -27.35 7.92 6.85
N VAL A 61 -26.55 8.64 7.63
CA VAL A 61 -26.92 9.96 8.16
C VAL A 61 -27.16 10.95 7.01
N LYS A 62 -26.29 10.97 6.00
CA LYS A 62 -26.44 11.83 4.82
C LYS A 62 -27.72 11.58 4.03
N HIS A 63 -28.17 10.32 3.99
CA HIS A 63 -29.38 9.90 3.25
C HIS A 63 -30.64 9.78 4.13
N GLY A 64 -30.57 10.14 5.41
CA GLY A 64 -31.70 10.05 6.34
C GLY A 64 -32.16 8.62 6.61
N VAL A 65 -31.26 7.64 6.47
CA VAL A 65 -31.52 6.22 6.75
C VAL A 65 -31.09 5.93 8.18
N SER A 66 -31.83 5.06 8.89
CA SER A 66 -31.45 4.64 10.23
C SER A 66 -30.10 3.93 10.23
N TYR A 67 -29.18 4.38 11.08
CA TYR A 67 -27.85 3.81 11.25
C TYR A 67 -27.70 3.04 12.57
N GLN A 68 -28.80 2.84 13.32
CA GLN A 68 -28.77 2.33 14.69
C GLN A 68 -28.11 0.95 14.80
N ALA A 69 -28.40 0.02 13.89
CA ALA A 69 -27.77 -1.31 13.91
C ALA A 69 -26.25 -1.26 13.67
N LEU A 70 -25.79 -0.36 12.80
CA LEU A 70 -24.36 -0.14 12.54
C LEU A 70 -23.69 0.47 13.77
N TRP A 71 -24.36 1.42 14.42
CA TRP A 71 -23.92 2.07 15.64
C TRP A 71 -23.79 1.09 16.82
N ASP A 72 -24.78 0.21 17.00
CA ASP A 72 -24.75 -0.79 18.07
C ASP A 72 -23.60 -1.79 17.88
N ASN A 73 -23.33 -2.19 16.63
CA ASN A 73 -22.17 -3.01 16.29
C ASN A 73 -20.85 -2.28 16.60
N LEU A 74 -20.72 -1.01 16.18
CA LEU A 74 -19.55 -0.18 16.46
C LEU A 74 -19.27 -0.08 17.97
N ILE A 75 -20.28 0.24 18.78
CA ILE A 75 -20.14 0.33 20.24
C ILE A 75 -19.70 -1.01 20.83
N ALA A 76 -20.36 -2.11 20.44
CA ALA A 76 -20.06 -3.44 20.97
C ALA A 76 -18.58 -3.82 20.79
N ARG A 77 -17.94 -3.37 19.70
CA ARG A 77 -16.52 -3.63 19.44
C ARG A 77 -15.59 -2.94 20.43
N PHE A 78 -15.84 -1.67 20.72
CA PHE A 78 -15.05 -0.90 21.67
C PHE A 78 -15.30 -1.32 23.12
N VAL A 79 -16.56 -1.61 23.47
CA VAL A 79 -16.95 -2.07 24.81
C VAL A 79 -16.32 -3.43 25.13
N ALA A 80 -16.33 -4.37 24.17
CA ALA A 80 -15.69 -5.67 24.38
C ALA A 80 -14.20 -5.54 24.74
N VAL A 81 -13.46 -4.66 24.04
CA VAL A 81 -12.05 -4.36 24.36
C VAL A 81 -11.91 -3.72 25.74
N LYS A 82 -12.74 -2.73 26.07
CA LYS A 82 -12.73 -2.06 27.37
C LYS A 82 -12.96 -3.06 28.52
N GLU A 83 -13.99 -3.89 28.41
CA GLU A 83 -14.40 -4.82 29.48
C GLU A 83 -13.39 -5.95 29.67
N GLU A 84 -12.99 -6.62 28.59
CA GLU A 84 -12.07 -7.77 28.65
C GLU A 84 -10.68 -7.35 29.16
N LEU A 85 -10.20 -6.17 28.75
CA LEU A 85 -8.90 -5.64 29.19
C LEU A 85 -9.00 -4.80 30.48
N GLN A 86 -10.19 -4.69 31.08
CA GLN A 86 -10.46 -3.99 32.33
C GLN A 86 -10.00 -2.51 32.34
N LEU A 87 -10.24 -1.82 31.22
CA LEU A 87 -9.82 -0.44 31.00
C LEU A 87 -10.76 0.56 31.69
N LYS A 88 -10.21 1.63 32.25
CA LYS A 88 -10.94 2.69 32.96
C LYS A 88 -11.39 3.81 32.04
N TYR A 89 -10.79 4.00 30.87
CA TYR A 89 -11.14 5.02 29.89
C TYR A 89 -12.65 5.01 29.61
N ASP A 90 -13.30 6.14 29.78
CA ASP A 90 -14.75 6.27 29.66
C ASP A 90 -15.19 6.40 28.20
N ILE A 91 -14.99 5.33 27.43
CA ILE A 91 -15.30 5.31 26.01
C ILE A 91 -16.79 5.49 25.71
N LEU A 92 -17.67 5.09 26.64
CA LEU A 92 -19.11 5.18 26.46
C LEU A 92 -19.57 6.64 26.41
N SER A 93 -19.10 7.47 27.36
CA SER A 93 -19.41 8.92 27.34
C SER A 93 -18.95 9.58 26.04
N HIS A 94 -17.73 9.29 25.57
CA HIS A 94 -17.22 9.88 24.32
C HIS A 94 -17.96 9.36 23.07
N LEU A 95 -18.43 8.11 23.07
CA LEU A 95 -19.27 7.59 22.00
C LEU A 95 -20.66 8.23 22.03
N GLU A 96 -21.23 8.49 23.19
CA GLU A 96 -22.49 9.23 23.33
C GLU A 96 -22.37 10.67 22.81
N GLU A 97 -21.27 11.35 23.11
CA GLU A 97 -20.96 12.67 22.55
C GLU A 97 -20.88 12.62 21.01
N LEU A 98 -20.16 11.63 20.46
CA LEU A 98 -20.10 11.43 19.01
C LEU A 98 -21.48 11.14 18.40
N LYS A 99 -22.34 10.39 19.10
CA LYS A 99 -23.73 10.15 18.67
C LYS A 99 -24.53 11.45 18.61
N CYS A 100 -24.37 12.34 19.59
CA CYS A 100 -25.03 13.64 19.60
C CYS A 100 -24.57 14.51 18.43
N GLU A 101 -23.28 14.50 18.11
CA GLU A 101 -22.73 15.19 16.94
C GLU A 101 -23.31 14.64 15.64
N LEU A 102 -23.42 13.31 15.51
CA LEU A 102 -24.03 12.65 14.35
C LEU A 102 -25.50 13.02 14.18
N ASP A 103 -26.28 12.98 15.26
CA ASP A 103 -27.71 13.32 15.27
C ASP A 103 -27.96 14.80 14.97
N SER A 104 -27.01 15.68 15.31
CA SER A 104 -27.06 17.10 14.93
C SER A 104 -26.77 17.34 13.44
N GLY A 105 -26.18 16.37 12.74
CA GLY A 105 -25.70 16.48 11.37
C GLY A 105 -24.45 17.36 11.21
N GLN A 106 -23.84 17.82 12.30
CA GLN A 106 -22.69 18.72 12.29
C GLN A 106 -21.36 17.95 12.34
N PHE A 107 -21.05 17.18 11.30
CA PHE A 107 -19.78 16.47 11.19
C PHE A 107 -19.26 16.45 9.75
N THR A 108 -17.98 16.17 9.59
CA THR A 108 -17.40 15.81 8.30
C THR A 108 -17.15 14.31 8.25
N GLU A 109 -17.26 13.71 7.06
CA GLU A 109 -16.91 12.29 6.86
C GLU A 109 -15.49 11.99 7.37
N ASP A 110 -14.53 12.85 7.04
CA ASP A 110 -13.14 12.74 7.53
C ASP A 110 -13.07 12.68 9.07
N TYR A 111 -13.85 13.50 9.77
CA TYR A 111 -13.89 13.50 11.23
C TYR A 111 -14.49 12.20 11.76
N LEU A 112 -15.68 11.80 11.27
CA LEU A 112 -16.36 10.60 11.76
C LEU A 112 -15.48 9.35 11.58
N VAL A 113 -14.91 9.17 10.39
CA VAL A 113 -14.12 7.98 10.08
C VAL A 113 -12.83 7.96 10.92
N SER A 114 -12.21 9.11 11.19
CA SER A 114 -11.02 9.21 12.06
C SER A 114 -11.25 8.69 13.48
N ARG A 115 -12.51 8.65 13.94
CA ARG A 115 -12.85 8.23 15.30
C ARG A 115 -12.53 6.74 15.56
N GLY A 116 -12.48 5.93 14.51
CA GLY A 116 -12.06 4.53 14.60
C GLY A 116 -10.66 4.39 15.19
N GLU A 117 -9.68 5.07 14.58
CA GLU A 117 -8.30 5.13 15.06
C GLU A 117 -8.19 5.88 16.39
N TYR A 118 -8.88 7.00 16.54
CA TYR A 118 -8.85 7.82 17.77
C TYR A 118 -9.21 7.01 19.02
N PHE A 119 -10.35 6.32 19.02
CA PHE A 119 -10.77 5.52 20.17
C PHE A 119 -9.90 4.29 20.37
N THR A 120 -9.44 3.66 19.29
CA THR A 120 -8.51 2.52 19.39
C THR A 120 -7.19 2.95 20.05
N ALA A 121 -6.69 4.13 19.71
CA ALA A 121 -5.48 4.72 20.29
C ALA A 121 -5.65 5.06 21.77
N HIS A 122 -6.79 5.60 22.20
CA HIS A 122 -7.06 5.82 23.64
C HIS A 122 -7.05 4.52 24.44
N LEU A 123 -7.75 3.49 23.98
CA LEU A 123 -7.76 2.18 24.64
C LEU A 123 -6.36 1.57 24.71
N MET A 124 -5.59 1.65 23.62
CA MET A 124 -4.22 1.13 23.58
C MET A 124 -3.26 1.96 24.44
N ALA A 125 -3.41 3.28 24.48
CA ALA A 125 -2.60 4.17 25.33
C ALA A 125 -2.74 3.78 26.80
N GLU A 126 -3.97 3.64 27.29
CA GLU A 126 -4.21 3.19 28.66
C GLU A 126 -3.65 1.77 28.88
N TYR A 127 -3.89 0.84 27.94
CA TYR A 127 -3.48 -0.54 28.08
C TYR A 127 -1.95 -0.71 28.16
N LEU A 128 -1.19 0.09 27.41
CA LEU A 128 0.27 0.13 27.44
C LEU A 128 0.82 0.98 28.61
N GLY A 129 0.02 1.87 29.18
CA GLY A 129 0.48 2.90 30.12
C GLY A 129 1.31 3.99 29.42
N TYR A 130 1.01 4.27 28.15
CA TYR A 130 1.68 5.26 27.31
C TYR A 130 0.81 6.52 27.22
N GLN A 131 1.41 7.67 26.94
CA GLN A 131 0.65 8.90 26.75
C GLN A 131 -0.05 8.90 25.39
N PHE A 132 -1.35 9.19 25.38
CA PHE A 132 -2.08 9.45 24.14
C PHE A 132 -1.72 10.83 23.58
N ILE A 133 -1.44 10.91 22.28
CA ILE A 133 -1.33 12.18 21.53
C ILE A 133 -2.24 12.07 20.31
N ASP A 134 -3.14 13.04 20.11
CA ASP A 134 -3.99 13.07 18.93
C ASP A 134 -3.16 13.41 17.69
N ALA A 135 -3.35 12.66 16.60
CA ALA A 135 -2.69 12.93 15.32
C ALA A 135 -3.03 14.31 14.76
N ALA A 136 -4.20 14.87 15.08
CA ALA A 136 -4.58 16.23 14.69
C ALA A 136 -3.64 17.31 15.24
N GLU A 137 -2.96 17.04 16.36
CA GLU A 137 -2.06 17.99 17.00
C GLU A 137 -0.65 17.98 16.40
N VAL A 138 -0.30 16.94 15.62
CA VAL A 138 1.08 16.70 15.20
C VAL A 138 1.27 16.37 13.72
N ILE A 139 0.24 15.87 13.03
CA ILE A 139 0.26 15.64 11.59
C ILE A 139 -0.50 16.78 10.91
N SER A 140 0.23 17.63 10.18
CA SER A 140 -0.31 18.82 9.55
C SER A 140 -0.48 18.66 8.05
N PHE A 141 -1.56 19.21 7.50
CA PHE A 141 -1.80 19.31 6.06
C PHE A 141 -1.66 20.76 5.57
N SER A 142 -1.09 20.90 4.36
CA SER A 142 -1.06 22.13 3.58
C SER A 142 -2.44 22.41 2.96
N GLY A 143 -2.69 23.66 2.54
CA GLY A 143 -4.00 24.05 1.96
C GLY A 143 -4.43 23.30 0.70
N ASN A 144 -3.50 22.62 0.02
CA ASN A 144 -3.78 21.73 -1.13
C ASN A 144 -4.08 20.28 -0.72
N GLY A 145 -4.20 19.98 0.58
CA GLY A 145 -4.49 18.64 1.08
C GLY A 145 -3.29 17.67 1.11
N ARG A 146 -2.07 18.14 0.83
CA ARG A 146 -0.85 17.33 0.99
C ARG A 146 -0.30 17.45 2.40
N ILE A 147 0.39 16.41 2.86
CA ILE A 147 1.09 16.41 4.16
C ILE A 147 2.15 17.52 4.17
N ASN A 148 2.18 18.30 5.24
CA ASN A 148 3.20 19.30 5.53
C ASN A 148 4.22 18.71 6.53
N LEU A 149 5.26 18.06 6.00
CA LEU A 149 6.29 17.39 6.82
C LEU A 149 7.07 18.37 7.68
N GLU A 150 7.37 19.58 7.18
CA GLU A 150 8.09 20.60 7.97
C GLU A 150 7.29 21.04 9.19
N MET A 151 6.01 21.35 8.99
CA MET A 151 5.12 21.73 10.09
C MET A 151 4.90 20.58 11.06
N SER A 152 4.68 19.36 10.53
CA SER A 152 4.51 18.16 11.36
C SER A 152 5.74 17.90 12.23
N LYS A 153 6.95 18.06 11.65
CA LYS A 153 8.21 17.95 12.38
C LYS A 153 8.30 18.96 13.52
N ARG A 154 7.91 20.21 13.29
CA ARG A 154 7.90 21.25 14.32
C ARG A 154 6.94 20.90 15.47
N LEU A 155 5.70 20.54 15.14
CA LEU A 155 4.68 20.16 16.14
C LEU A 155 5.13 18.96 16.98
N LEU A 156 5.71 17.94 16.32
CA LEU A 156 6.28 16.79 17.00
C LEU A 156 7.44 17.18 17.93
N GLN A 157 8.34 18.06 17.51
CA GLN A 157 9.44 18.51 18.38
C GLN A 157 8.95 19.31 19.59
N GLU A 158 7.91 20.13 19.42
CA GLU A 158 7.30 20.92 20.50
C GLU A 158 6.60 19.99 21.52
N GLN A 159 5.78 19.05 21.04
CA GLN A 159 5.01 18.12 21.87
C GLN A 159 5.90 17.09 22.58
N PHE A 160 6.98 16.62 21.96
CA PHE A 160 7.79 15.50 22.49
C PHE A 160 8.94 15.96 23.39
N SER A 161 8.97 17.24 23.78
CA SER A 161 9.96 17.78 24.70
C SER A 161 9.78 17.23 26.13
N GLY A 162 10.28 16.01 26.36
CA GLY A 162 10.23 15.31 27.65
C GLY A 162 9.22 14.16 27.73
N ILE A 163 8.53 13.82 26.64
CA ILE A 163 7.65 12.65 26.58
C ILE A 163 8.44 11.45 26.07
N GLU A 164 8.51 10.38 26.88
CA GLU A 164 9.30 9.19 26.53
C GLU A 164 8.51 8.11 25.81
N ARG A 165 7.19 8.01 26.00
CA ARG A 165 6.38 6.89 25.50
C ARG A 165 4.98 7.32 25.09
N ILE A 166 4.62 7.13 23.82
CA ILE A 166 3.35 7.60 23.28
C ILE A 166 2.62 6.59 22.41
N VAL A 167 1.30 6.73 22.37
CA VAL A 167 0.42 6.11 21.38
C VAL A 167 -0.26 7.21 20.56
N LEU A 168 -0.23 7.05 19.25
CA LEU A 168 -0.83 7.99 18.29
C LEU A 168 -1.81 7.25 17.37
N PRO A 169 -3.02 7.78 17.14
CA PRO A 169 -3.93 7.23 16.15
C PRO A 169 -3.39 7.45 14.73
N GLY A 170 -3.39 6.41 13.90
CA GLY A 170 -2.99 6.56 12.50
C GLY A 170 -4.07 7.23 11.63
N PHE A 171 -3.86 7.21 10.31
CA PHE A 171 -4.88 7.46 9.28
C PHE A 171 -5.36 8.90 9.10
N TYR A 172 -5.12 9.82 10.03
CA TYR A 172 -5.54 11.22 9.88
C TYR A 172 -4.55 12.23 10.47
N GLY A 173 -4.84 13.50 10.24
CA GLY A 173 -4.22 14.67 10.86
C GLY A 173 -5.15 15.87 10.72
N ALA A 174 -4.62 17.09 10.77
CA ALA A 174 -5.43 18.30 10.65
C ALA A 174 -4.81 19.36 9.72
N PHE A 175 -5.67 20.17 9.11
CA PHE A 175 -5.27 21.45 8.54
C PHE A 175 -4.94 22.44 9.67
N GLN A 176 -4.26 23.55 9.34
CA GLN A 176 -3.92 24.60 10.31
C GLN A 176 -5.14 25.25 10.99
N ASN A 177 -6.34 25.13 10.40
CA ASN A 177 -7.59 25.61 10.98
C ASN A 177 -8.27 24.57 11.92
N GLY A 178 -7.60 23.46 12.23
CA GLY A 178 -8.10 22.39 13.09
C GLY A 178 -9.04 21.39 12.41
N LYS A 179 -9.39 21.59 11.13
CA LYS A 179 -10.26 20.64 10.41
C LYS A 179 -9.52 19.32 10.18
N ILE A 180 -10.14 18.22 10.60
CA ILE A 180 -9.61 16.87 10.37
C ILE A 180 -9.53 16.56 8.87
N LYS A 181 -8.43 15.91 8.49
CA LYS A 181 -8.21 15.38 7.15
C LYS A 181 -7.68 13.95 7.23
N LEU A 182 -8.34 13.04 6.51
CA LEU A 182 -7.84 11.66 6.35
C LEU A 182 -6.67 11.62 5.37
N LEU A 183 -5.74 10.70 5.65
CA LEU A 183 -4.69 10.28 4.74
C LEU A 183 -5.27 9.36 3.65
N SER A 184 -4.55 9.20 2.53
CA SER A 184 -4.92 8.28 1.46
C SER A 184 -4.79 6.82 1.89
N ARG A 185 -5.03 5.87 0.96
CA ARG A 185 -4.91 4.42 1.23
C ARG A 185 -3.59 4.08 1.93
N GLY A 186 -3.67 3.22 2.96
CA GLY A 186 -2.52 2.91 3.82
C GLY A 186 -2.20 4.02 4.83
N GLY A 187 -3.16 4.89 5.15
CA GLY A 187 -2.89 6.08 5.96
C GLY A 187 -2.30 5.83 7.34
N SER A 188 -2.60 4.72 8.03
CA SER A 188 -1.89 4.40 9.28
C SER A 188 -0.41 4.06 9.05
N ASP A 189 -0.07 3.43 7.92
CA ASP A 189 1.32 3.15 7.53
C ASP A 189 2.07 4.46 7.24
N ILE A 190 1.40 5.41 6.58
CA ILE A 190 1.90 6.77 6.34
C ILE A 190 2.15 7.49 7.66
N SER A 191 1.21 7.44 8.62
CA SER A 191 1.39 8.07 9.94
C SER A 191 2.66 7.57 10.63
N GLY A 192 2.91 6.25 10.64
CA GLY A 192 4.14 5.67 11.18
C GLY A 192 5.40 6.17 10.47
N ALA A 193 5.36 6.24 9.13
CA ALA A 193 6.48 6.76 8.34
C ALA A 193 6.75 8.27 8.58
N ILE A 194 5.70 9.08 8.72
CA ILE A 194 5.82 10.52 9.07
C ILE A 194 6.51 10.65 10.42
N LEU A 195 6.06 9.92 11.45
CA LEU A 195 6.67 9.98 12.79
C LEU A 195 8.13 9.57 12.76
N ALA A 196 8.45 8.45 12.09
CA ALA A 196 9.82 7.97 11.95
C ALA A 196 10.72 9.01 11.29
N SER A 197 10.24 9.65 10.23
CA SER A 197 10.97 10.68 9.50
C SER A 197 11.17 11.95 10.33
N CYS A 198 10.12 12.48 10.94
CA CYS A 198 10.15 13.73 11.69
C CYS A 198 11.00 13.62 12.97
N LEU A 199 10.98 12.46 13.63
CA LEU A 199 11.69 12.23 14.90
C LEU A 199 13.08 11.62 14.69
N GLY A 200 13.47 11.31 13.45
CA GLY A 200 14.77 10.70 13.14
C GLY A 200 14.94 9.33 13.78
N ALA A 201 13.92 8.48 13.66
CA ALA A 201 13.95 7.13 14.21
C ALA A 201 15.02 6.26 13.55
N ASP A 202 15.66 5.40 14.34
CA ASP A 202 16.65 4.44 13.84
C ASP A 202 16.01 3.31 13.03
N LYS A 203 14.72 3.03 13.29
CA LYS A 203 13.97 1.97 12.61
C LYS A 203 12.47 2.20 12.70
N TYR A 204 11.76 1.79 11.66
CA TYR A 204 10.31 1.68 11.64
C TYR A 204 9.90 0.20 11.54
N GLU A 205 9.07 -0.27 12.46
CA GLU A 205 8.44 -1.60 12.39
C GLU A 205 6.96 -1.47 12.00
N ASN A 206 6.56 -2.22 10.97
CA ASN A 206 5.18 -2.34 10.55
C ASN A 206 4.67 -3.75 10.86
N TRP A 207 3.80 -3.83 11.86
CA TRP A 207 3.25 -5.05 12.42
C TRP A 207 1.90 -5.39 11.80
N THR A 208 1.91 -6.46 11.01
CA THR A 208 0.83 -6.99 10.20
C THR A 208 0.50 -8.44 10.62
N ASP A 209 -0.35 -9.13 9.87
CA ASP A 209 -0.72 -10.54 10.05
C ASP A 209 0.12 -11.52 9.22
N VAL A 210 1.06 -11.01 8.41
CA VAL A 210 2.01 -11.79 7.61
C VAL A 210 3.45 -11.64 8.10
N SER A 211 4.24 -12.70 7.97
CA SER A 211 5.64 -12.75 8.40
C SER A 211 6.60 -12.20 7.35
N GLY A 212 6.29 -11.04 6.77
CA GLY A 212 7.09 -10.41 5.72
C GLY A 212 6.42 -10.44 4.34
N VAL A 213 7.19 -10.01 3.35
CA VAL A 213 6.83 -10.03 1.93
C VAL A 213 7.18 -11.40 1.37
N MET A 214 6.23 -12.02 0.68
CA MET A 214 6.45 -13.30 0.01
C MET A 214 7.08 -13.08 -1.37
N MET A 215 7.96 -13.99 -1.76
CA MET A 215 8.64 -13.97 -3.06
C MET A 215 7.69 -14.16 -4.24
N ALA A 216 6.53 -14.76 -4.02
CA ALA A 216 5.46 -14.90 -5.00
C ALA A 216 4.09 -14.92 -4.31
N ASP A 217 3.00 -14.80 -5.09
CA ASP A 217 1.64 -14.82 -4.58
C ASP A 217 1.30 -16.16 -3.91
N PRO A 218 1.02 -16.21 -2.59
CA PRO A 218 0.72 -17.44 -1.86
C PRO A 218 -0.61 -18.11 -2.26
N ARG A 219 -1.45 -17.42 -3.05
CA ARG A 219 -2.67 -18.01 -3.63
C ARG A 219 -2.36 -18.87 -4.86
N ILE A 220 -1.16 -18.73 -5.43
CA ILE A 220 -0.71 -19.44 -6.63
C ILE A 220 0.42 -20.41 -6.28
N ILE A 221 1.40 -19.96 -5.52
CA ILE A 221 2.51 -20.78 -5.03
C ILE A 221 2.18 -21.24 -3.63
N ASN A 222 2.22 -22.55 -3.39
CA ASN A 222 2.05 -23.08 -2.05
C ASN A 222 3.30 -22.81 -1.22
N ASN A 223 3.15 -22.09 -0.10
CA ASN A 223 4.23 -21.75 0.84
C ASN A 223 5.45 -21.10 0.15
N PRO A 224 5.28 -19.94 -0.52
CA PRO A 224 6.38 -19.24 -1.17
C PRO A 224 7.41 -18.78 -0.13
N ALA A 225 8.67 -18.68 -0.55
CA ALA A 225 9.74 -18.19 0.30
C ALA A 225 9.44 -16.76 0.78
N THR A 226 9.70 -16.48 2.05
CA THR A 226 9.69 -15.11 2.58
C THR A 226 10.98 -14.41 2.18
N ILE A 227 10.85 -13.18 1.70
CA ILE A 227 12.00 -12.34 1.36
C ILE A 227 12.56 -11.77 2.66
N SER A 228 13.82 -12.04 2.96
CA SER A 228 14.46 -11.55 4.19
C SER A 228 14.83 -10.07 4.10
N GLU A 229 15.27 -9.61 2.93
CA GLU A 229 15.72 -8.25 2.69
C GLU A 229 15.25 -7.74 1.31
N LEU A 230 14.79 -6.49 1.26
CA LEU A 230 14.43 -5.77 0.03
C LEU A 230 15.01 -4.37 0.06
N THR A 231 15.27 -3.81 -1.11
CA THR A 231 15.40 -2.36 -1.26
C THR A 231 14.03 -1.70 -1.36
N TYR A 232 13.96 -0.40 -1.06
CA TYR A 232 12.75 0.40 -1.30
C TYR A 232 12.30 0.37 -2.77
N GLU A 233 13.24 0.27 -3.71
CA GLU A 233 12.94 0.25 -5.14
C GLU A 233 12.29 -1.09 -5.54
N GLU A 234 12.84 -2.22 -5.09
CA GLU A 234 12.25 -3.54 -5.36
C GLU A 234 10.88 -3.72 -4.71
N LEU A 235 10.71 -3.23 -3.47
CA LEU A 235 9.39 -3.21 -2.84
C LEU A 235 8.39 -2.41 -3.69
N SER A 236 8.81 -1.28 -4.27
CA SER A 236 7.93 -0.48 -5.14
C SER A 236 7.48 -1.25 -6.37
N GLU A 237 8.41 -1.93 -7.04
CA GLU A 237 8.12 -2.75 -8.22
C GLU A 237 7.18 -3.92 -7.89
N LEU A 238 7.46 -4.65 -6.80
CA LEU A 238 6.64 -5.78 -6.37
C LEU A 238 5.23 -5.34 -5.95
N SER A 239 5.13 -4.29 -5.13
CA SER A 239 3.85 -3.77 -4.64
C SER A 239 3.00 -3.21 -5.78
N TYR A 240 3.62 -2.50 -6.73
CA TYR A 240 2.93 -2.02 -7.91
C TYR A 240 2.36 -3.18 -8.72
N MET A 241 3.11 -4.28 -8.89
CA MET A 241 2.63 -5.47 -9.62
C MET A 241 1.74 -6.41 -8.79
N GLY A 242 1.29 -6.00 -7.60
CA GLY A 242 0.24 -6.70 -6.86
C GLY A 242 0.70 -7.45 -5.60
N ALA A 243 1.95 -7.30 -5.16
CA ALA A 243 2.38 -7.80 -3.85
C ALA A 243 1.72 -6.96 -2.73
N SER A 244 0.76 -7.56 -2.03
CA SER A 244 -0.26 -6.82 -1.26
C SER A 244 0.09 -6.49 0.20
N VAL A 245 1.37 -6.45 0.59
CA VAL A 245 1.75 -6.27 2.01
C VAL A 245 1.82 -4.81 2.41
N LEU A 246 2.34 -3.94 1.54
CA LEU A 246 2.48 -2.52 1.80
C LEU A 246 2.46 -1.74 0.49
N HIS A 247 1.76 -0.61 0.46
CA HIS A 247 1.79 0.28 -0.68
C HIS A 247 3.05 1.14 -0.63
N ALA A 248 3.87 1.12 -1.68
CA ALA A 248 5.16 1.83 -1.69
C ALA A 248 5.03 3.36 -1.54
N GLU A 249 3.88 3.93 -1.90
CA GLU A 249 3.59 5.35 -1.65
C GLU A 249 3.49 5.67 -0.16
N THR A 250 3.25 4.69 0.72
CA THR A 250 3.05 4.96 2.16
C THR A 250 4.35 5.20 2.91
N ILE A 251 5.48 4.90 2.30
CA ILE A 251 6.81 4.88 2.94
C ILE A 251 7.78 5.91 2.36
N TYR A 252 7.29 6.83 1.52
CA TYR A 252 8.12 7.91 1.00
C TYR A 252 8.85 8.74 2.09
N PRO A 253 8.26 9.05 3.27
CA PRO A 253 8.91 9.93 4.25
C PRO A 253 10.18 9.32 4.86
N ILE A 254 10.24 7.99 4.96
CA ILE A 254 11.37 7.25 5.53
C ILE A 254 12.40 6.86 4.47
N ARG A 255 11.97 6.69 3.22
CA ARG A 255 12.85 6.38 2.09
C ARG A 255 13.87 7.50 1.86
N GLU A 256 13.47 8.76 1.90
CA GLU A 256 14.36 9.91 1.70
C GLU A 256 15.46 10.02 2.76
N LEU A 257 15.21 9.48 3.94
CA LEU A 257 16.14 9.50 5.08
C LEU A 257 16.86 8.16 5.28
N ASN A 258 16.67 7.19 4.38
CA ASN A 258 17.22 5.84 4.48
C ASN A 258 16.93 5.14 5.82
N ILE A 259 15.81 5.46 6.48
CA ILE A 259 15.42 4.81 7.73
C ILE A 259 14.98 3.38 7.40
N PRO A 260 15.54 2.32 8.02
CA PRO A 260 15.13 0.94 7.80
C PRO A 260 13.66 0.71 8.18
N LEU A 261 12.91 0.04 7.31
CA LEU A 261 11.56 -0.44 7.58
C LEU A 261 11.59 -1.96 7.79
N HIS A 262 10.85 -2.48 8.76
CA HIS A 262 10.78 -3.90 9.03
C HIS A 262 9.32 -4.36 9.08
N ILE A 263 8.93 -5.22 8.15
CA ILE A 263 7.61 -5.87 8.14
C ILE A 263 7.65 -7.07 9.07
N LYS A 264 6.75 -7.09 10.06
CA LYS A 264 6.69 -8.13 11.11
C LYS A 264 5.28 -8.67 11.30
N ASN A 265 5.18 -9.87 11.89
CA ASN A 265 3.91 -10.53 12.17
C ASN A 265 3.54 -10.47 13.65
N THR A 266 2.40 -9.86 13.98
CA THR A 266 1.87 -9.81 15.35
C THR A 266 1.56 -11.21 15.91
N ASN A 267 1.23 -12.17 15.04
CA ASN A 267 0.93 -13.55 15.41
C ASN A 267 2.15 -14.47 15.46
N ALA A 268 3.30 -14.02 14.94
CA ALA A 268 4.57 -14.74 14.99
C ALA A 268 5.72 -13.73 15.21
N PRO A 269 5.85 -13.13 16.41
CA PRO A 269 6.79 -12.04 16.64
C PRO A 269 8.27 -12.41 16.48
N ASP A 270 8.58 -13.70 16.65
CA ASP A 270 9.92 -14.27 16.49
C ASP A 270 10.27 -14.59 15.04
N ALA A 271 9.31 -14.53 14.11
CA ALA A 271 9.59 -14.68 12.69
C ALA A 271 10.47 -13.52 12.21
N GLU A 272 11.43 -13.83 11.34
CA GLU A 272 12.40 -12.83 10.88
C GLU A 272 11.73 -11.64 10.19
N GLY A 273 10.70 -11.88 9.37
CA GLY A 273 10.01 -10.83 8.62
C GLY A 273 10.77 -10.43 7.35
N THR A 274 10.54 -9.19 6.91
CA THR A 274 11.28 -8.59 5.78
C THR A 274 11.84 -7.24 6.18
N LEU A 275 13.15 -7.06 6.02
CA LEU A 275 13.83 -5.80 6.23
C LEU A 275 13.92 -5.03 4.91
N ILE A 276 13.41 -3.81 4.87
CA ILE A 276 13.46 -2.91 3.73
C ILE A 276 14.48 -1.80 4.00
N LEU A 277 15.42 -1.64 3.06
CA LEU A 277 16.57 -0.76 3.16
C LEU A 277 16.71 0.12 1.91
N ALA A 278 17.60 1.11 1.98
CA ALA A 278 18.00 1.89 0.81
C ALA A 278 18.81 1.04 -0.18
N GLU A 279 19.71 0.22 0.34
CA GLU A 279 20.60 -0.69 -0.38
C GLU A 279 20.73 -1.99 0.41
N HIS A 280 21.00 -3.09 -0.28
CA HIS A 280 21.22 -4.38 0.36
C HIS A 280 22.44 -4.37 1.28
N ARG A 281 22.35 -5.08 2.41
CA ARG A 281 23.51 -5.35 3.27
C ARG A 281 24.40 -6.43 2.66
N THR A 282 23.79 -7.39 1.97
CA THR A 282 24.47 -8.53 1.35
C THR A 282 23.74 -8.95 0.09
N HIS A 283 24.45 -9.03 -1.04
CA HIS A 283 23.92 -9.52 -2.32
C HIS A 283 23.85 -11.06 -2.35
N THR A 284 22.96 -11.65 -1.56
CA THR A 284 22.85 -13.12 -1.44
C THR A 284 21.95 -13.74 -2.51
N THR A 285 20.95 -13.01 -2.99
CA THR A 285 19.97 -13.47 -3.99
C THR A 285 19.88 -12.49 -5.15
N GLN A 286 19.94 -12.99 -6.39
CA GLN A 286 19.81 -12.16 -7.61
C GLN A 286 18.34 -11.85 -7.97
N VAL A 287 17.41 -12.67 -7.48
CA VAL A 287 15.97 -12.45 -7.66
C VAL A 287 15.36 -12.27 -6.29
N SER A 288 14.70 -11.15 -6.10
CA SER A 288 14.08 -10.75 -4.84
C SER A 288 12.61 -11.20 -4.82
N GLY A 289 11.89 -11.10 -5.94
CA GLY A 289 10.51 -11.54 -6.02
C GLY A 289 9.93 -11.62 -7.43
N ILE A 290 8.78 -12.27 -7.53
CA ILE A 290 8.01 -12.46 -8.75
C ILE A 290 6.57 -12.05 -8.44
N SER A 291 6.02 -11.14 -9.23
CA SER A 291 4.67 -10.62 -9.06
C SER A 291 4.00 -10.45 -10.41
N GLY A 292 2.69 -10.20 -10.44
CA GLY A 292 2.01 -9.99 -11.70
C GLY A 292 0.53 -9.64 -11.58
N ARG A 293 0.01 -9.13 -12.69
CA ARG A 293 -1.38 -8.70 -12.85
C ARG A 293 -1.94 -9.16 -14.18
N LYS A 294 -3.25 -9.40 -14.20
CA LYS A 294 -4.00 -9.81 -15.39
C LYS A 294 -4.76 -8.63 -15.98
N ASN A 295 -5.29 -8.83 -17.18
CA ASN A 295 -6.29 -7.97 -17.83
C ASN A 295 -5.73 -6.64 -18.30
N TYR A 296 -4.62 -6.69 -19.02
CA TYR A 296 -4.11 -5.60 -19.82
C TYR A 296 -4.52 -5.76 -21.29
N VAL A 297 -4.47 -4.63 -21.99
CA VAL A 297 -4.69 -4.51 -23.43
C VAL A 297 -3.46 -3.91 -24.07
N SER A 298 -3.02 -4.46 -25.20
CA SER A 298 -2.00 -3.88 -26.07
C SER A 298 -2.66 -3.24 -27.30
N ILE A 299 -2.58 -1.92 -27.39
CA ILE A 299 -3.01 -1.16 -28.57
C ILE A 299 -1.78 -0.92 -29.44
N ASN A 300 -1.72 -1.59 -30.58
CA ASN A 300 -0.60 -1.51 -31.51
C ASN A 300 -0.96 -0.55 -32.64
N ILE A 301 -0.19 0.54 -32.73
CA ILE A 301 -0.37 1.60 -33.73
C ILE A 301 0.79 1.48 -34.71
N VAL A 302 0.47 1.26 -35.98
CA VAL A 302 1.44 1.16 -37.08
C VAL A 302 1.41 2.45 -37.88
N LYS A 303 2.59 3.04 -38.06
CA LYS A 303 2.79 4.24 -38.85
C LYS A 303 4.08 4.12 -39.68
N ASN A 304 3.95 4.11 -40.99
CA ASN A 304 5.06 4.22 -41.91
C ASN A 304 5.82 5.52 -41.67
N GLN A 305 7.15 5.43 -41.62
CA GLN A 305 8.05 6.57 -41.38
C GLN A 305 7.85 7.23 -40.00
N MET A 306 7.29 6.49 -39.02
CA MET A 306 7.11 6.96 -37.64
C MET A 306 8.42 7.51 -37.04
N ALA A 307 9.54 6.78 -37.20
CA ALA A 307 10.83 7.18 -36.65
C ALA A 307 11.36 8.53 -37.20
N THR A 308 10.91 8.95 -38.39
CA THR A 308 11.30 10.24 -39.00
C THR A 308 10.27 11.35 -38.74
N GLU A 309 9.14 11.01 -38.13
CA GLU A 309 8.07 11.95 -37.83
C GLU A 309 8.22 12.53 -36.42
N VAL A 310 8.66 13.78 -36.33
CA VAL A 310 8.82 14.48 -35.05
C VAL A 310 7.46 14.62 -34.35
N GLY A 311 7.43 14.29 -33.06
CA GLY A 311 6.28 14.47 -32.19
C GLY A 311 5.21 13.36 -32.27
N PHE A 312 5.42 12.29 -33.04
CA PHE A 312 4.46 11.18 -33.11
C PHE A 312 4.17 10.56 -31.74
N LEU A 313 5.22 10.25 -30.97
CA LEU A 313 5.10 9.73 -29.60
C LEU A 313 4.34 10.72 -28.71
N GLN A 314 4.70 12.00 -28.74
CA GLN A 314 4.04 13.04 -27.93
C GLN A 314 2.54 13.12 -28.23
N ARG A 315 2.15 13.13 -29.52
CA ARG A 315 0.73 13.18 -29.90
C ARG A 315 -0.01 11.91 -29.49
N THR A 316 0.64 10.76 -29.59
CA THR A 316 0.09 9.49 -29.11
C THR A 316 -0.21 9.58 -27.62
N LEU A 317 0.80 9.93 -26.79
CA LEU A 317 0.63 10.08 -25.35
C LEU A 317 -0.41 11.15 -24.97
N LYS A 318 -0.49 12.24 -25.75
CA LYS A 318 -1.50 13.29 -25.53
C LYS A 318 -2.93 12.77 -25.70
N ILE A 319 -3.17 11.87 -26.65
CA ILE A 319 -4.49 11.28 -26.85
C ILE A 319 -4.89 10.47 -25.60
N PHE A 320 -3.99 9.65 -25.05
CA PHE A 320 -4.28 8.91 -23.81
C PHE A 320 -4.51 9.84 -22.61
N ASP A 321 -3.73 10.91 -22.49
CA ASP A 321 -3.93 11.96 -21.47
C ASP A 321 -5.30 12.66 -21.60
N ASP A 322 -5.77 12.93 -22.82
CA ASP A 322 -7.11 13.49 -23.05
C ASP A 322 -8.25 12.57 -22.58
N TYR A 323 -8.01 11.26 -22.54
CA TYR A 323 -8.94 10.26 -21.99
C TYR A 323 -8.64 9.93 -20.52
N HIS A 324 -7.66 10.60 -19.89
CA HIS A 324 -7.23 10.34 -18.52
C HIS A 324 -6.79 8.89 -18.27
N LEU A 325 -6.17 8.25 -19.28
CA LEU A 325 -5.69 6.88 -19.20
C LEU A 325 -4.25 6.82 -18.70
N ASN A 326 -3.99 5.91 -17.75
CA ASN A 326 -2.62 5.60 -17.34
C ASN A 326 -2.00 4.63 -18.36
N ILE A 327 -0.77 4.91 -18.76
CA ILE A 327 -0.01 4.02 -19.64
C ILE A 327 0.95 3.21 -18.78
N GLU A 328 0.83 1.89 -18.89
CA GLU A 328 1.67 0.93 -18.18
C GLU A 328 3.04 0.81 -18.88
N HIS A 329 3.02 0.48 -20.17
CA HIS A 329 4.23 0.27 -20.98
C HIS A 329 4.08 0.79 -22.40
N LEU A 330 5.22 1.18 -22.98
CA LEU A 330 5.31 1.78 -24.30
C LEU A 330 6.41 1.11 -25.16
N PRO A 331 6.26 -0.18 -25.53
CA PRO A 331 7.19 -0.80 -26.48
C PRO A 331 7.17 -0.07 -27.82
N THR A 332 8.35 0.26 -28.34
CA THR A 332 8.50 0.97 -29.62
C THR A 332 9.31 0.15 -30.61
N GLY A 333 8.94 0.25 -31.88
CA GLY A 333 9.72 -0.20 -33.03
C GLY A 333 9.99 0.96 -33.98
N ILE A 334 10.53 0.67 -35.17
CA ILE A 334 10.87 1.71 -36.16
C ILE A 334 9.60 2.39 -36.72
N ASN A 335 8.54 1.61 -36.97
CA ASN A 335 7.29 2.06 -37.61
C ASN A 335 6.05 1.72 -36.80
N GLN A 336 6.21 1.37 -35.52
CA GLN A 336 5.09 0.97 -34.68
C GLN A 336 5.33 1.30 -33.22
N ILE A 337 4.25 1.49 -32.50
CA ILE A 337 4.23 1.66 -31.05
C ILE A 337 3.13 0.78 -30.48
N GLY A 338 3.44 0.04 -29.42
CA GLY A 338 2.45 -0.60 -28.57
C GLY A 338 2.20 0.27 -27.35
N VAL A 339 0.93 0.43 -26.97
CA VAL A 339 0.54 1.08 -25.72
C VAL A 339 -0.18 0.05 -24.87
N ILE A 340 0.37 -0.23 -23.68
CA ILE A 340 -0.22 -1.17 -22.73
C ILE A 340 -1.01 -0.38 -21.68
N VAL A 341 -2.27 -0.74 -21.49
CA VAL A 341 -3.18 -0.12 -20.51
C VAL A 341 -3.99 -1.20 -19.79
N GLU A 342 -4.51 -0.91 -18.60
CA GLU A 342 -5.43 -1.81 -17.91
C GLU A 342 -6.79 -1.86 -18.65
N MET A 343 -7.35 -3.05 -18.84
CA MET A 343 -8.62 -3.26 -19.57
C MET A 343 -9.76 -2.44 -18.95
N VAL A 344 -9.82 -2.39 -17.62
CA VAL A 344 -10.89 -1.71 -16.87
C VAL A 344 -10.91 -0.19 -17.12
N GLU A 345 -9.77 0.42 -17.44
CA GLU A 345 -9.71 1.86 -17.73
C GLU A 345 -10.19 2.19 -19.15
N VAL A 346 -10.07 1.24 -20.09
CA VAL A 346 -10.29 1.50 -21.52
C VAL A 346 -11.56 0.86 -22.09
N GLU A 347 -12.16 -0.13 -21.43
CA GLU A 347 -13.26 -0.97 -21.95
C GLU A 347 -14.40 -0.16 -22.58
N GLU A 348 -14.90 0.87 -21.89
CA GLU A 348 -16.04 1.67 -22.37
C GLU A 348 -15.69 2.63 -23.51
N ILE A 349 -14.43 3.03 -23.62
CA ILE A 349 -13.96 4.07 -24.56
C ILE A 349 -13.10 3.51 -25.69
N LEU A 350 -12.85 2.20 -25.72
CA LEU A 350 -11.86 1.57 -26.58
C LEU A 350 -12.11 1.89 -28.06
N LEU A 351 -13.35 1.74 -28.55
CA LEU A 351 -13.68 1.98 -29.96
C LEU A 351 -13.43 3.44 -30.37
N ASP A 352 -13.82 4.40 -29.52
CA ASP A 352 -13.62 5.82 -29.76
C ASP A 352 -12.14 6.19 -29.73
N LEU A 353 -11.39 5.61 -28.79
CA LEU A 353 -9.94 5.77 -28.69
C LEU A 353 -9.23 5.26 -29.96
N LEU A 354 -9.58 4.08 -30.46
CA LEU A 354 -8.97 3.51 -31.67
C LEU A 354 -9.25 4.36 -32.92
N ASP A 355 -10.49 4.83 -33.08
CA ASP A 355 -10.86 5.69 -34.19
C ASP A 355 -10.10 7.02 -34.13
N ARG A 356 -9.99 7.61 -32.93
CA ARG A 356 -9.22 8.84 -32.72
C ARG A 356 -7.73 8.65 -32.97
N LEU A 357 -7.12 7.58 -32.46
CA LEU A 357 -5.71 7.24 -32.72
C LEU A 357 -5.47 7.12 -34.23
N LYS A 358 -6.35 6.43 -34.95
CA LYS A 358 -6.22 6.26 -36.40
C LYS A 358 -6.32 7.59 -37.15
N LYS A 359 -7.29 8.43 -36.80
CA LYS A 359 -7.54 9.74 -37.44
C LYS A 359 -6.47 10.78 -37.11
N ASP A 360 -6.25 11.03 -35.83
CA ASP A 360 -5.40 12.14 -35.34
C ASP A 360 -3.92 11.87 -35.63
N LEU A 361 -3.49 10.61 -35.54
CA LEU A 361 -2.11 10.22 -35.85
C LEU A 361 -1.90 9.87 -37.33
N LYS A 362 -2.98 9.82 -38.13
CA LYS A 362 -2.96 9.31 -39.51
C LYS A 362 -2.26 7.96 -39.57
N ALA A 363 -2.55 7.08 -38.62
CA ALA A 363 -1.94 5.76 -38.52
C ALA A 363 -2.36 4.91 -39.71
N ASP A 364 -1.44 4.09 -40.23
CA ASP A 364 -1.73 3.15 -41.30
C ASP A 364 -2.62 2.02 -40.76
N ASP A 365 -2.36 1.58 -39.53
CA ASP A 365 -3.17 0.58 -38.85
C ASP A 365 -3.20 0.80 -37.33
N VAL A 366 -4.28 0.36 -36.70
CA VAL A 366 -4.42 0.32 -35.24
C VAL A 366 -5.12 -0.98 -34.88
N THR A 367 -4.42 -1.86 -34.16
CA THR A 367 -4.92 -3.17 -33.74
C THR A 367 -4.90 -3.30 -32.23
N VAL A 368 -5.74 -4.20 -31.72
CA VAL A 368 -5.87 -4.44 -30.28
C VAL A 368 -5.63 -5.91 -29.99
N LYS A 369 -4.85 -6.16 -28.94
CA LYS A 369 -4.70 -7.46 -28.33
C LYS A 369 -5.11 -7.38 -26.87
N GLU A 370 -6.23 -8.02 -26.54
CA GLU A 370 -6.78 -8.08 -25.19
C GLU A 370 -6.25 -9.28 -24.41
N ASN A 371 -6.59 -9.35 -23.13
CA ASN A 371 -6.33 -10.49 -22.25
C ASN A 371 -4.84 -10.79 -22.06
N ILE A 372 -4.04 -9.75 -21.88
CA ILE A 372 -2.62 -9.84 -21.57
C ILE A 372 -2.44 -9.81 -20.05
N SER A 373 -1.57 -10.67 -19.54
CA SER A 373 -1.07 -10.59 -18.17
C SER A 373 0.38 -10.15 -18.19
N LEU A 374 0.74 -9.28 -17.25
CA LEU A 374 2.11 -8.85 -17.02
C LEU A 374 2.66 -9.56 -15.79
N LEU A 375 3.83 -10.17 -15.94
CA LEU A 375 4.61 -10.79 -14.88
C LEU A 375 5.92 -10.02 -14.74
N THR A 376 6.25 -9.60 -13.53
CA THR A 376 7.54 -8.97 -13.23
C THR A 376 8.42 -9.93 -12.44
N VAL A 377 9.69 -10.00 -12.82
CA VAL A 377 10.75 -10.59 -12.01
C VAL A 377 11.62 -9.44 -11.52
N VAL A 378 11.68 -9.26 -10.20
CA VAL A 378 12.34 -8.13 -9.54
C VAL A 378 13.55 -8.62 -8.77
N GLY A 379 14.63 -7.84 -8.82
CA GLY A 379 15.90 -8.15 -8.17
C GLY A 379 17.02 -7.27 -8.70
N GLU A 380 18.09 -7.19 -7.92
CA GLU A 380 19.22 -6.35 -8.28
C GLU A 380 20.02 -6.91 -9.48
N GLU A 381 20.30 -6.03 -10.44
CA GLU A 381 21.07 -6.35 -11.65
C GLU A 381 20.57 -7.57 -12.46
N ILE A 382 19.27 -7.88 -12.40
CA ILE A 382 18.68 -9.02 -13.13
C ILE A 382 19.05 -9.01 -14.61
N ILE A 383 18.96 -7.84 -15.26
CA ILE A 383 19.28 -7.74 -16.69
C ILE A 383 20.78 -7.96 -16.99
N ARG A 384 21.66 -7.63 -16.05
CA ARG A 384 23.11 -7.84 -16.21
C ARG A 384 23.50 -9.30 -15.96
N SER A 385 22.64 -10.07 -15.30
CA SER A 385 22.80 -11.50 -15.12
C SER A 385 22.28 -12.27 -16.33
N ALA A 386 23.20 -12.60 -17.25
CA ALA A 386 22.91 -13.49 -18.38
C ALA A 386 22.32 -14.84 -17.92
N LYS A 387 22.72 -15.33 -16.74
CA LYS A 387 22.22 -16.56 -16.13
C LYS A 387 20.73 -16.43 -15.75
N VAL A 388 20.35 -15.35 -15.06
CA VAL A 388 18.94 -15.13 -14.66
C VAL A 388 18.07 -14.93 -15.89
N THR A 389 18.50 -14.08 -16.81
CA THR A 389 17.77 -13.83 -18.06
C THR A 389 17.56 -15.12 -18.86
N ASN A 390 18.59 -15.98 -18.96
CA ASN A 390 18.46 -17.30 -19.60
C ASN A 390 17.45 -18.20 -18.86
N LYS A 391 17.51 -18.27 -17.53
CA LYS A 391 16.57 -19.05 -16.71
C LYS A 391 15.12 -18.63 -16.96
N ILE A 392 14.83 -17.32 -16.96
CA ILE A 392 13.49 -16.77 -17.20
C ILE A 392 12.92 -17.29 -18.53
N PHE A 393 13.65 -17.09 -19.64
CA PHE A 393 13.14 -17.48 -20.96
C PHE A 393 13.11 -19.00 -21.14
N THR A 394 14.04 -19.73 -20.53
CA THR A 394 14.05 -21.19 -20.52
C THR A 394 12.84 -21.76 -19.78
N ALA A 395 12.46 -21.18 -18.63
CA ALA A 395 11.29 -21.60 -17.86
C ALA A 395 10.00 -21.49 -18.67
N LEU A 396 9.82 -20.36 -19.36
CA LEU A 396 8.64 -20.13 -20.20
C LEU A 396 8.63 -21.04 -21.44
N ALA A 397 9.79 -21.26 -22.06
CA ALA A 397 9.92 -22.15 -23.21
C ALA A 397 9.64 -23.62 -22.87
N LYS A 398 10.07 -24.11 -21.70
CA LYS A 398 9.76 -25.48 -21.22
C LYS A 398 8.25 -25.73 -21.10
N GLU A 399 7.50 -24.68 -20.79
CA GLU A 399 6.04 -24.72 -20.64
C GLU A 399 5.27 -24.41 -21.95
N ASP A 400 5.96 -24.21 -23.07
CA ASP A 400 5.34 -23.83 -24.35
C ASP A 400 4.47 -22.56 -24.20
N ILE A 401 5.01 -21.54 -23.52
CA ILE A 401 4.34 -20.27 -23.27
C ILE A 401 4.91 -19.19 -24.20
N ASP A 402 4.07 -18.72 -25.11
CA ASP A 402 4.39 -17.59 -25.98
C ASP A 402 4.53 -16.29 -25.18
N ILE A 403 5.57 -15.52 -25.51
CA ILE A 403 5.83 -14.20 -24.94
C ILE A 403 5.30 -13.13 -25.89
N GLU A 404 4.46 -12.26 -25.37
CA GLU A 404 3.80 -11.19 -26.15
C GLU A 404 4.52 -9.85 -26.00
N LEU A 405 5.15 -9.64 -24.85
CA LEU A 405 5.84 -8.40 -24.50
C LEU A 405 7.05 -8.73 -23.63
N ILE A 406 8.15 -8.03 -23.88
CA ILE A 406 9.29 -7.99 -22.95
C ILE A 406 9.63 -6.51 -22.76
N THR A 407 9.71 -6.07 -21.53
CA THR A 407 10.21 -4.74 -21.18
C THR A 407 11.04 -4.81 -19.91
N GLN A 408 11.84 -3.78 -19.65
CA GLN A 408 12.66 -3.67 -18.46
C GLN A 408 12.69 -2.23 -17.97
N SER A 409 12.91 -2.05 -16.68
CA SER A 409 13.24 -0.75 -16.13
C SER A 409 14.58 -0.24 -16.70
N PRO A 410 14.74 1.08 -16.90
CA PRO A 410 16.01 1.67 -17.30
C PRO A 410 17.18 1.37 -16.35
N ARG A 411 16.89 1.06 -15.09
CA ARG A 411 17.88 0.70 -14.07
C ARG A 411 18.17 -0.80 -13.99
N GLY A 412 17.41 -1.62 -14.72
CA GLY A 412 17.65 -3.06 -14.84
C GLY A 412 17.32 -3.87 -13.58
N ILE A 413 16.48 -3.33 -12.69
CA ILE A 413 16.04 -3.97 -11.43
C ILE A 413 14.86 -4.93 -11.61
N ASN A 414 14.26 -4.94 -12.81
CA ASN A 414 13.17 -5.82 -13.14
C ASN A 414 13.20 -6.21 -14.62
N ILE A 415 12.55 -7.33 -14.93
CA ILE A 415 12.14 -7.71 -16.28
C ILE A 415 10.65 -8.01 -16.23
N ILE A 416 9.89 -7.37 -17.11
CA ILE A 416 8.44 -7.54 -17.23
C ILE A 416 8.13 -8.30 -18.51
N ILE A 417 7.27 -9.29 -18.38
CA ILE A 417 6.93 -10.26 -19.42
C ILE A 417 5.42 -10.27 -19.59
N GLY A 418 4.96 -9.99 -20.80
CA GLY A 418 3.56 -10.15 -21.19
C GLY A 418 3.30 -11.55 -21.71
N VAL A 419 2.28 -12.21 -21.18
CA VAL A 419 1.77 -13.51 -21.63
C VAL A 419 0.25 -13.44 -21.75
N ALA A 420 -0.36 -14.33 -22.54
CA ALA A 420 -1.82 -14.43 -22.54
C ALA A 420 -2.36 -14.80 -21.14
N ASN A 421 -3.51 -14.24 -20.75
CA ASN A 421 -4.16 -14.45 -19.45
C ASN A 421 -4.30 -15.92 -19.05
N LYS A 422 -4.54 -16.80 -20.03
CA LYS A 422 -4.66 -18.26 -19.85
C LYS A 422 -3.36 -18.91 -19.35
N HIS A 423 -2.20 -18.29 -19.61
CA HIS A 423 -0.89 -18.78 -19.21
C HIS A 423 -0.35 -18.15 -17.92
N TYR A 424 -0.98 -17.09 -17.40
CA TYR A 424 -0.49 -16.34 -16.24
C TYR A 424 -0.03 -17.22 -15.07
N GLN A 425 -0.91 -18.12 -14.62
CA GLN A 425 -0.61 -18.96 -13.45
C GLN A 425 0.52 -19.94 -13.74
N ARG A 426 0.51 -20.57 -14.92
CA ARG A 426 1.57 -21.50 -15.33
C ARG A 426 2.92 -20.81 -15.47
N ALA A 427 2.93 -19.61 -16.06
CA ALA A 427 4.13 -18.80 -16.20
C ALA A 427 4.69 -18.38 -14.83
N LEU A 428 3.84 -17.93 -13.90
CA LEU A 428 4.29 -17.58 -12.55
C LEU A 428 4.90 -18.77 -11.81
N VAL A 429 4.26 -19.95 -11.88
CA VAL A 429 4.78 -21.20 -11.30
C VAL A 429 6.12 -21.57 -11.91
N ALA A 430 6.23 -21.59 -13.24
CA ALA A 430 7.47 -21.96 -13.92
C ALA A 430 8.62 -21.00 -13.61
N LEU A 431 8.36 -19.69 -13.58
CA LEU A 431 9.36 -18.69 -13.20
C LEU A 431 9.79 -18.88 -11.75
N TYR A 432 8.84 -19.11 -10.84
CA TYR A 432 9.16 -19.33 -9.44
C TYR A 432 10.04 -20.57 -9.24
N GLU A 433 9.66 -21.72 -9.81
CA GLU A 433 10.42 -22.96 -9.68
C GLU A 433 11.83 -22.84 -10.27
N GLU A 434 12.00 -22.24 -11.45
CA GLU A 434 13.32 -22.12 -12.09
C GLU A 434 14.24 -21.09 -11.41
N LEU A 435 13.68 -20.03 -10.82
CA LEU A 435 14.46 -18.94 -10.21
C LEU A 435 14.77 -19.15 -8.73
N THR A 436 14.03 -20.03 -8.05
CA THR A 436 14.25 -20.36 -6.64
C THR A 436 15.03 -21.67 -6.42
N THR A 437 15.31 -22.41 -7.50
CA THR A 437 16.22 -23.57 -7.53
C THR A 437 17.64 -23.17 -7.92
#